data_AF-D4CBM8-F1
#
_entry.id   AF-D4CBM8-F1
#
_cell.length_a   1.000
_cell.length_b   1.000
_cell.length_c   1.000
_cell.angle_alpha   90.00
_cell.angle_beta   90.00
_cell.angle_gamma   90.00
#
_symmetry.space_group_name_H-M   'P 1'
#
loop_
_entity.id
_entity.type
_entity.pdbx_description
1 polymer ?
#
loop_
_entity_poly.entity_id
_entity_poly.type
_entity_poly.pdbx_seq_one_letter_code
_entity_poly.pdbx_strand_id
1 'polypeptide(L)'
;MVDEEKPDTTVDGFKYSLQEKTRYSKISEEKLMEKGLVFFDVLREQGFGHLITERVDPQTLNSAMNNLAAENDGELPEEMAEVLSVYSELKVSKRKANTKALNRAKKAQEV
;
A
#
# COMPACT_ATOMS: atom_id res chain seq x y z
N MET A 1 27.27 28.69 -18.17
CA MET A 1 26.29 29.33 -17.28
C MET A 1 25.29 30.00 -18.22
N VAL A 2 24.00 29.67 -18.13
CA VAL A 2 22.97 30.31 -18.95
C VAL A 2 22.61 31.62 -18.27
N ASP A 3 22.88 32.72 -18.96
CA ASP A 3 22.88 34.08 -18.44
C ASP A 3 21.58 34.49 -17.73
N GLU A 4 21.79 35.26 -16.66
CA GLU A 4 20.84 35.86 -15.72
C GLU A 4 19.88 36.90 -16.37
N GLU A 5 19.95 37.06 -17.69
CA GLU A 5 19.37 38.19 -18.43
C GLU A 5 17.87 38.03 -18.73
N LYS A 6 17.35 36.79 -18.76
CA LYS A 6 15.90 36.51 -18.91
C LYS A 6 15.46 35.30 -18.07
N PRO A 7 15.17 35.48 -16.77
CA PRO A 7 14.72 34.41 -15.88
C PRO A 7 13.30 33.92 -16.21
N ASP A 8 12.56 34.69 -17.02
CA ASP A 8 11.25 34.29 -17.51
C ASP A 8 10.92 34.83 -18.91
N THR A 9 10.02 34.15 -19.60
CA THR A 9 9.45 34.54 -20.89
C THR A 9 7.96 34.25 -20.91
N THR A 10 7.18 35.05 -21.63
CA THR A 10 5.74 34.84 -21.80
C THR A 10 5.43 34.53 -23.26
N VAL A 11 4.83 33.37 -23.51
CA VAL A 11 4.41 32.91 -24.84
C VAL A 11 2.96 32.43 -24.74
N ASP A 12 2.10 32.92 -25.63
CA ASP A 12 0.66 32.57 -25.69
C ASP A 12 -0.10 32.75 -24.36
N GLY A 13 0.28 33.75 -23.56
CA GLY A 13 -0.33 34.03 -22.26
C GLY A 13 0.19 33.16 -21.10
N PHE A 14 1.14 32.26 -21.35
CA PHE A 14 1.78 31.45 -20.32
C PHE A 14 3.18 31.99 -19.98
N LYS A 15 3.43 32.18 -18.68
CA LYS A 15 4.73 32.61 -18.16
C LYS A 15 5.60 31.39 -17.84
N TYR A 16 6.71 31.27 -18.53
CA TYR A 16 7.73 30.26 -18.30
C TYR A 16 8.86 30.90 -17.51
N SER A 17 9.12 30.43 -16.29
CA SER A 17 10.27 30.88 -15.49
C SER A 17 11.23 29.72 -15.29
N LEU A 18 12.52 30.00 -15.47
CA LEU A 18 13.56 29.02 -15.18
C LEU A 18 13.80 29.03 -13.67
N GLN A 19 13.52 27.91 -13.02
CA GLN A 19 13.77 27.72 -11.58
C GLN A 19 14.68 26.53 -11.37
N GLU A 20 15.88 26.78 -10.85
CA GLU A 20 16.74 25.71 -10.35
C GLU A 20 16.19 25.21 -9.02
N LYS A 21 15.84 23.92 -8.94
CA LYS A 21 15.33 23.28 -7.72
C LYS A 21 16.11 22.02 -7.42
N THR A 22 16.77 21.97 -6.27
CA THR A 22 17.34 20.74 -5.75
C THR A 22 16.21 19.80 -5.31
N ARG A 23 16.30 18.54 -5.72
CA ARG A 23 15.39 17.46 -5.31
C ARG A 23 16.19 16.36 -4.63
N TYR A 24 15.61 15.75 -3.61
CA TYR A 24 16.20 14.63 -2.89
C TYR A 24 15.37 13.38 -3.16
N SER A 25 16.03 12.30 -3.54
CA SER A 25 15.44 10.98 -3.74
C SER A 25 16.30 9.92 -3.06
N LYS A 26 15.65 8.86 -2.60
CA LYS A 26 16.34 7.71 -2.02
C LYS A 26 17.20 7.02 -3.09
N ILE A 27 18.45 6.72 -2.75
CA ILE A 27 19.33 5.90 -3.60
C ILE A 27 18.95 4.41 -3.53
N SER A 28 19.47 3.58 -4.42
CA SER A 28 19.16 2.14 -4.40
C SER A 28 19.62 1.46 -3.11
N GLU A 29 18.91 0.40 -2.70
CA GLU A 29 19.27 -0.42 -1.53
C GLU A 29 20.67 -1.02 -1.65
N GLU A 30 21.07 -1.44 -2.85
CA GLU A 30 22.40 -1.97 -3.11
C GLU A 30 23.51 -0.99 -2.73
N LYS A 31 23.37 0.29 -3.11
CA LYS A 31 24.33 1.36 -2.75
C LYS A 31 24.31 1.71 -1.27
N LEU A 32 23.19 1.46 -0.58
CA LEU A 32 23.11 1.63 0.87
C LEU A 32 23.82 0.47 1.58
N MET A 33 23.62 -0.76 1.11
CA MET A 33 24.30 -1.96 1.61
C MET A 33 25.81 -1.91 1.43
N GLU A 34 26.30 -1.44 0.27
CA GLU A 34 27.74 -1.20 0.04
C GLU A 34 28.37 -0.27 1.09
N LYS A 35 27.57 0.66 1.62
CA LYS A 35 27.99 1.60 2.67
C LYS A 35 27.70 1.11 4.08
N GLY A 36 27.10 -0.08 4.23
CA GLY A 36 26.65 -0.61 5.51
C GLY A 36 25.53 0.21 6.15
N LEU A 37 24.72 0.92 5.36
CA LEU A 37 23.66 1.81 5.85
C LEU A 37 22.28 1.18 5.68
N VAL A 38 21.42 1.37 6.68
CA VAL A 38 19.99 1.06 6.60
C VAL A 38 19.22 2.37 6.54
N PHE A 39 18.49 2.60 5.45
CA PHE A 39 17.87 3.90 5.15
C PHE A 39 17.00 4.45 6.29
N PHE A 40 16.14 3.61 6.87
CA PHE A 40 15.23 4.05 7.93
C PHE A 40 15.94 4.34 9.25
N ASP A 41 17.00 3.61 9.58
CA ASP A 41 17.76 3.84 10.81
C ASP A 41 18.51 5.17 10.73
N VAL A 42 19.14 5.45 9.59
CA VAL A 42 19.76 6.76 9.34
C VAL A 42 18.74 7.89 9.45
N LEU A 43 17.53 7.74 8.90
CA LEU A 43 16.48 8.74 9.06
C LEU A 43 16.06 8.94 10.52
N ARG A 44 15.96 7.86 11.31
CA ARG A 44 15.65 7.95 12.75
C ARG A 44 16.75 8.65 13.53
N GLU A 45 18.01 8.27 13.31
CA GLU A 45 19.19 8.88 13.96
C GLU A 45 19.31 10.39 13.68
N GLN A 46 18.95 10.82 12.47
CA GLN A 46 18.97 12.23 12.08
C GLN A 46 17.70 13.01 12.51
N GLY A 47 16.80 12.40 13.30
CA GLY A 47 15.58 13.05 13.80
C GLY A 47 14.40 13.09 12.82
N PHE A 48 14.54 12.45 11.66
CA PHE A 48 13.48 12.32 10.66
C PHE A 48 12.61 11.07 10.85
N GLY A 49 12.65 10.46 12.03
CA GLY A 49 11.79 9.31 12.37
C GLY A 49 10.30 9.60 12.19
N HIS A 50 9.86 10.85 12.38
CA HIS A 50 8.48 11.29 12.17
C HIS A 50 8.00 11.22 10.70
N LEU A 51 8.92 11.11 9.73
CA LEU A 51 8.58 10.87 8.32
C LEU A 51 8.28 9.40 8.05
N ILE A 52 8.69 8.50 8.95
CA ILE A 52 8.51 7.06 8.81
C ILE A 52 7.16 6.70 9.42
N THR A 53 6.28 6.17 8.57
CA THR A 53 5.00 5.63 9.03
C THR A 53 5.16 4.13 9.27
N GLU A 54 5.25 3.72 10.53
CA GLU A 54 5.17 2.31 10.92
C GLU A 54 3.71 1.86 10.81
N ARG A 55 3.36 1.29 9.66
CA ARG A 55 1.99 0.87 9.34
C ARG A 55 1.91 -0.65 9.25
N VAL A 56 0.95 -1.23 9.97
CA VAL A 56 0.47 -2.59 9.71
C VAL A 56 -0.62 -2.53 8.66
N ASP A 57 -0.53 -3.36 7.62
CA ASP A 57 -1.59 -3.46 6.64
C ASP A 57 -2.85 -4.08 7.27
N PRO A 58 -4.03 -3.44 7.16
CA PRO A 58 -5.25 -3.94 7.80
C PRO A 58 -5.67 -5.34 7.34
N GLN A 59 -5.41 -5.70 6.07
CA GLN A 59 -5.77 -7.01 5.55
C GLN A 59 -4.84 -8.09 6.07
N THR A 60 -3.54 -7.80 6.14
CA THR A 60 -2.55 -8.69 6.77
C THR A 60 -2.87 -8.90 8.25
N LEU A 61 -3.17 -7.83 8.99
CA LEU A 61 -3.58 -7.91 10.39
C LEU A 61 -4.82 -8.78 10.57
N ASN A 62 -5.89 -8.51 9.81
CA ASN A 62 -7.12 -9.29 9.87
C ASN A 62 -6.86 -10.78 9.57
N SER A 63 -6.05 -11.10 8.56
CA SER A 63 -5.72 -12.50 8.26
C SER A 63 -4.96 -13.18 9.39
N ALA A 64 -4.00 -12.48 10.03
CA ALA A 64 -3.24 -13.03 11.14
C ALA A 64 -4.13 -13.27 12.37
N MET A 65 -5.02 -12.32 12.69
CA MET A 65 -5.96 -12.44 13.80
C MET A 65 -6.97 -13.58 13.58
N ASN A 66 -7.46 -13.78 12.35
CA ASN A 66 -8.35 -14.91 12.04
C ASN A 66 -7.65 -16.27 12.22
N ASN A 67 -6.36 -16.38 11.87
CA ASN A 67 -5.60 -17.62 12.09
C ASN A 67 -5.40 -17.88 13.58
N LEU A 68 -5.03 -16.84 14.33
CA LEU A 68 -4.85 -16.93 15.78
C LEU A 68 -6.15 -17.29 16.50
N ALA A 69 -7.28 -16.70 16.09
CA ALA A 69 -8.58 -17.05 16.62
C ALA A 69 -8.96 -18.50 16.27
N ALA A 70 -8.68 -18.97 15.05
CA ALA A 70 -8.97 -20.36 14.65
C ALA A 70 -8.19 -21.39 15.48
N GLU A 71 -7.01 -21.04 16.01
CA GLU A 71 -6.22 -21.89 16.90
C GLU A 71 -6.72 -21.90 18.35
N ASN A 72 -7.47 -20.86 18.77
CA ASN A 72 -7.99 -20.65 20.11
C ASN A 72 -9.53 -20.72 20.14
N ASP A 73 -10.12 -21.72 19.49
CA ASP A 73 -11.58 -21.98 19.48
C ASP A 73 -12.45 -20.81 18.97
N GLY A 74 -11.88 -19.94 18.13
CA GLY A 74 -12.56 -18.77 17.57
C GLY A 74 -12.44 -17.51 18.43
N GLU A 75 -11.69 -17.55 19.53
CA GLU A 75 -11.50 -16.42 20.44
C GLU A 75 -10.13 -15.75 20.24
N LEU A 76 -10.11 -14.43 20.38
CA LEU A 76 -8.88 -13.66 20.32
C LEU A 76 -8.30 -13.51 21.73
N PRO A 77 -6.98 -13.61 21.93
CA PRO A 77 -6.37 -13.34 23.23
C PRO A 77 -6.74 -11.96 23.78
N GLU A 78 -6.88 -11.85 25.10
CA GLU A 78 -7.35 -10.64 25.80
C GLU A 78 -6.51 -9.40 25.45
N GLU A 79 -5.17 -9.53 25.40
CA GLU A 79 -4.25 -8.45 25.03
C GLU A 79 -4.52 -7.90 23.62
N MET A 80 -4.90 -8.76 22.67
CA MET A 80 -5.22 -8.35 21.31
C MET A 80 -6.63 -7.78 21.21
N ALA A 81 -7.57 -8.32 21.99
CA ALA A 81 -8.93 -7.79 22.06
C ALA A 81 -8.98 -6.38 22.66
N GLU A 82 -8.07 -6.03 23.58
CA GLU A 82 -8.00 -4.69 24.18
C GLU A 82 -7.55 -3.62 23.18
N VAL A 83 -6.64 -3.97 22.26
CA VAL A 83 -6.07 -3.05 21.27
C VAL A 83 -6.81 -3.06 19.93
N LEU A 84 -7.77 -3.97 19.73
CA LEU A 84 -8.51 -4.13 18.48
C LEU A 84 -10.01 -3.90 18.66
N SER A 85 -10.59 -3.10 17.76
CA SER A 85 -12.05 -3.00 17.65
C SER A 85 -12.58 -4.21 16.88
N VAL A 86 -13.09 -5.21 17.59
CA VAL A 86 -13.71 -6.41 16.99
C VAL A 86 -15.16 -6.09 16.59
N TYR A 87 -15.52 -6.36 15.33
CA TYR A 87 -16.88 -6.17 14.82
C TYR A 87 -17.28 -7.28 13.84
N SER A 88 -18.58 -7.58 13.76
CA SER A 88 -19.13 -8.57 12.82
C SER A 88 -19.57 -7.92 11.50
N GLU A 89 -19.13 -8.46 10.37
CA GLU A 89 -19.59 -8.04 9.04
C GLU A 89 -20.37 -9.16 8.35
N LEU A 90 -21.53 -8.83 7.75
CA LEU A 90 -22.29 -9.76 6.92
C LEU A 90 -21.80 -9.69 5.47
N LYS A 91 -21.09 -10.71 5.01
CA LYS A 91 -20.55 -10.77 3.65
C LYS A 91 -21.42 -11.61 2.72
N VAL A 92 -21.98 -10.97 1.68
CA VAL A 92 -22.64 -11.68 0.57
C VAL A 92 -21.67 -11.81 -0.60
N SER A 93 -21.24 -13.04 -0.90
CA SER A 93 -20.42 -13.31 -2.10
C SER A 93 -21.29 -13.82 -3.25
N LYS A 94 -21.24 -13.13 -4.39
CA LYS A 94 -21.87 -13.58 -5.64
C LYS A 94 -20.78 -13.95 -6.64
N ARG A 95 -20.79 -15.19 -7.13
CA ARG A 95 -19.97 -15.64 -8.26
C ARG A 95 -20.88 -16.09 -9.39
N LYS A 96 -20.44 -15.92 -10.64
CA LYS A 96 -21.15 -16.48 -11.79
C LYS A 96 -21.15 -18.00 -11.65
N ALA A 97 -22.33 -18.60 -11.53
CA ALA A 97 -22.46 -20.04 -11.45
C ALA A 97 -21.89 -20.70 -12.72
N ASN A 98 -21.18 -21.81 -12.55
CA ASN A 98 -20.74 -22.62 -13.69
C ASN A 98 -21.93 -23.42 -14.23
N THR A 99 -22.72 -22.80 -15.09
CA THR A 99 -23.91 -23.40 -15.69
C THR A 99 -23.60 -24.26 -16.91
N LYS A 100 -22.32 -24.61 -17.18
CA LYS A 100 -21.96 -25.41 -18.36
C LYS A 100 -22.66 -26.77 -18.36
N ALA A 101 -22.72 -27.44 -17.21
CA ALA A 101 -23.42 -28.72 -17.07
C ALA A 101 -24.95 -28.55 -17.21
N LEU A 102 -25.51 -27.52 -16.58
CA LEU A 102 -26.94 -27.19 -16.65
C LEU A 102 -27.40 -26.86 -18.08
N ASN A 103 -26.59 -26.11 -18.82
CA ASN A 103 -26.88 -25.74 -20.21
C ASN A 103 -26.77 -26.94 -21.16
N ARG A 104 -25.86 -27.89 -20.90
CA ARG A 104 -25.81 -29.17 -21.65
C ARG A 104 -27.05 -30.03 -21.39
N ALA A 105 -27.48 -30.12 -20.13
CA ALA A 105 -28.66 -30.89 -19.76
C ALA A 105 -29.95 -30.31 -20.38
N LYS A 106 -30.12 -28.98 -20.38
CA LYS A 106 -31.26 -28.33 -21.04
C LYS A 106 -31.26 -28.57 -22.56
N LYS A 107 -30.11 -28.48 -23.22
CA LYS A 107 -29.99 -28.76 -24.66
C LYS A 107 -30.34 -30.20 -25.04
N ALA A 108 -30.12 -31.16 -24.14
CA ALA A 108 -30.44 -32.57 -24.37
C ALA A 108 -31.92 -32.91 -24.12
N GLN A 109 -32.68 -32.05 -23.42
CA GLN A 109 -34.12 -32.19 -23.22
C GLN A 109 -34.96 -31.50 -24.31
N GLU A 110 -34.35 -30.61 -25.10
CA GLU A 110 -35.00 -29.91 -26.23
C GLU A 110 -34.87 -30.67 -27.57
N VAL A 111 -34.33 -31.90 -27.56
CA VAL A 111 -34.23 -32.84 -28.70
C VAL A 111 -35.11 -34.05 -28.41
#